data_AF-A0A8C3N8Q1-F1
#
_entry.id   AF-A0A8C3N8Q1-F1
#
_cell.length_a   1.000
_cell.length_b   1.000
_cell.length_c   1.000
_cell.angle_alpha   90.00
_cell.angle_beta   90.00
_cell.angle_gamma   90.00
#
_symmetry.space_group_name_H-M   'P 1'
#
loop_
_entity.id
_entity.type
_entity.pdbx_description
1 polymer ?
#
loop_
_entity_poly.entity_id
_entity_poly.type
_entity_poly.pdbx_seq_one_letter_code
_entity_poly.pdbx_strand_id
1 'polypeptide(L)'
;MGAGTARLSPAAAEPTRFSLPLPPDQGRPTPSRSPAPAAAPGGPSRPLPPLPRAGSQSSRGPALVRPRPHTVTHPRPEVDVAAMVRLFGYVDVTDTGFIVAVLSIAFNPFFWNVVARWEHKTRALSQTFGSPRAACYCLGAVILLLNCVRSHCFTEAMKSQPKLEGWDCHWTYYSGLAISAVGTLFVTSSFLALGFTGTFLGDYFGILMEEKVTSFPFSILDNPMYWGSTAIYLGWSLMHASPAGLLLTAVVAISYTIAVLYEGPFTEEIYRRKQKGVKSK
;
A
#
# COMPACT_ATOMS: atom_id res chain seq x y z
N MET A 1 -1.50 78.68 -15.71
CA MET A 1 -1.52 78.61 -14.23
C MET A 1 -1.76 77.14 -13.90
N GLY A 2 -0.86 76.33 -13.34
CA GLY A 2 0.29 76.59 -12.46
C GLY A 2 0.08 75.75 -11.19
N ALA A 3 1.09 74.93 -10.84
CA ALA A 3 1.22 74.01 -9.69
C ALA A 3 0.52 72.64 -9.84
N GLY A 4 1.15 71.47 -9.65
CA GLY A 4 2.50 71.11 -9.21
C GLY A 4 2.43 69.96 -8.18
N THR A 5 3.43 69.06 -8.22
CA THR A 5 3.80 68.05 -7.19
C THR A 5 2.88 66.83 -7.02
N ALA A 6 3.32 65.58 -6.81
CA ALA A 6 4.65 64.96 -6.80
C ALA A 6 4.50 63.44 -7.10
N ARG A 7 5.54 62.87 -7.71
CA ARG A 7 5.76 61.42 -7.86
C ARG A 7 6.09 60.78 -6.51
N LEU A 8 5.55 59.61 -6.24
CA LEU A 8 6.15 58.63 -5.34
C LEU A 8 6.15 57.25 -6.02
N SER A 9 7.36 56.80 -6.38
CA SER A 9 7.68 55.44 -6.82
C SER A 9 7.78 54.55 -5.58
N PRO A 10 7.24 53.32 -5.56
CA PRO A 10 7.60 52.36 -4.54
C PRO A 10 8.96 51.74 -4.89
N ALA A 11 9.91 51.89 -3.97
CA ALA A 11 11.24 51.31 -4.02
C ALA A 11 11.20 49.78 -3.98
N ALA A 12 12.03 49.17 -4.83
CA ALA A 12 12.31 47.74 -4.83
C ALA A 12 12.97 47.34 -3.51
N ALA A 13 12.41 46.35 -2.83
CA ALA A 13 13.03 45.69 -1.69
C ALA A 13 14.06 44.67 -2.19
N GLU A 14 15.34 44.90 -1.89
CA GLU A 14 16.41 43.91 -2.03
C GLU A 14 16.21 42.76 -1.03
N PRO A 15 16.43 41.49 -1.42
CA PRO A 15 16.43 40.38 -0.49
C PRO A 15 17.76 40.33 0.28
N THR A 16 17.66 40.52 1.59
CA THR A 16 18.77 40.34 2.55
C THR A 16 19.29 38.90 2.48
N ARG A 17 20.55 38.74 2.04
CA ARG A 17 21.25 37.45 2.08
C ARG A 17 21.50 37.04 3.53
N PHE A 18 20.85 35.95 3.94
CA PHE A 18 21.13 35.27 5.20
C PHE A 18 22.39 34.42 5.02
N SER A 19 23.52 34.88 5.56
CA SER A 19 24.78 34.11 5.59
C SER A 19 24.70 33.08 6.71
N LEU A 20 24.53 31.81 6.37
CA LEU A 20 24.68 30.68 7.30
C LEU A 20 26.15 30.51 7.69
N PRO A 21 26.47 30.29 8.99
CA PRO A 21 27.82 29.98 9.41
C PRO A 21 28.23 28.57 8.95
N LEU A 22 29.43 28.47 8.37
CA LEU A 22 30.06 27.21 7.97
C LEU A 22 30.35 26.34 9.22
N PRO A 23 30.18 25.01 9.12
CA PRO A 23 30.55 24.09 10.21
C PRO A 23 32.07 24.01 10.36
N PRO A 24 32.57 23.70 11.58
CA PRO A 24 34.01 23.59 11.84
C PRO A 24 34.61 22.37 11.15
N ASP A 25 35.85 22.57 10.69
CA ASP A 25 36.73 21.64 9.98
C ASP A 25 36.93 20.33 10.77
N GLN A 26 36.29 19.24 10.33
CA GLN A 26 36.59 17.91 10.85
C GLN A 26 37.86 17.40 10.16
N GLY A 27 38.93 17.33 10.95
CA GLY A 27 40.26 16.94 10.52
C GLY A 27 40.30 15.71 9.62
N ARG A 28 41.08 15.83 8.54
CA ARG A 28 41.49 14.72 7.67
C ARG A 28 42.08 13.57 8.50
N PRO A 29 41.68 12.32 8.26
CA PRO A 29 42.48 11.16 8.66
C PRO A 29 43.72 11.09 7.77
N THR A 30 44.89 11.05 8.40
CA THR A 30 46.16 10.67 7.79
C THR A 30 46.11 9.20 7.33
N PRO A 31 46.66 8.83 6.16
CA PRO A 31 46.71 7.44 5.75
C PRO A 31 47.79 6.70 6.55
N SER A 32 47.38 5.81 7.45
CA SER A 32 48.26 4.82 8.08
C SER A 32 48.73 3.81 7.03
N ARG A 33 50.06 3.77 6.81
CA ARG A 33 50.73 2.73 6.03
C ARG A 33 50.47 1.34 6.65
N SER A 34 49.80 0.46 5.91
CA SER A 34 49.87 -0.99 6.16
C SER A 34 51.23 -1.53 5.69
N PRO A 35 51.95 -2.33 6.49
CA PRO A 35 53.10 -3.09 6.01
C PRO A 35 52.64 -4.35 5.27
N ALA A 36 53.41 -4.70 4.24
CA ALA A 36 53.26 -5.88 3.40
C ALA A 36 53.38 -7.20 4.20
N PRO A 37 52.74 -8.30 3.75
CA PRO A 37 52.85 -9.59 4.42
C PRO A 37 54.23 -10.22 4.21
N ALA A 38 54.84 -10.65 5.31
CA ALA A 38 56.07 -11.40 5.34
C ALA A 38 55.88 -12.82 4.77
N ALA A 39 56.89 -13.25 4.00
CA ALA A 39 57.00 -14.57 3.40
C ALA A 39 57.07 -15.69 4.46
N ALA A 40 56.30 -16.76 4.26
CA ALA A 40 56.42 -18.01 5.00
C ALA A 40 57.49 -18.92 4.34
N PRO A 41 58.34 -19.62 5.12
CA PRO A 41 59.36 -20.50 4.57
C PRO A 41 58.78 -21.86 4.16
N GLY A 42 59.31 -22.40 3.08
CA GLY A 42 58.90 -23.67 2.48
C GLY A 42 59.22 -24.91 3.31
N GLY A 43 58.34 -25.90 3.19
CA GLY A 43 58.51 -27.28 3.62
C GLY A 43 57.95 -28.24 2.54
N PRO A 44 58.39 -29.52 2.51
CA PRO A 44 58.72 -30.19 1.26
C PRO A 44 57.58 -30.95 0.55
N SER A 45 57.81 -31.08 -0.75
CA SER A 45 57.21 -31.88 -1.82
C SER A 45 56.42 -33.13 -1.41
N ARG A 46 55.15 -33.19 -1.83
CA ARG A 46 54.32 -34.41 -1.87
C ARG A 46 54.19 -34.89 -3.32
N PRO A 47 54.44 -36.18 -3.63
CA PRO A 47 54.41 -36.67 -5.01
C PRO A 47 52.98 -36.85 -5.55
N LEU A 48 52.81 -36.53 -6.83
CA LEU A 48 51.58 -36.72 -7.62
C LEU A 48 51.27 -38.22 -7.85
N PRO A 49 49.99 -38.63 -7.86
CA PRO A 49 49.61 -39.97 -8.27
C PRO A 49 49.59 -40.10 -9.82
N PRO A 50 49.85 -41.31 -10.37
CA PRO A 50 49.99 -41.52 -11.80
C PRO A 50 48.64 -41.57 -12.55
N LEU A 51 48.66 -41.05 -13.79
CA LEU A 51 47.58 -41.16 -14.78
C LEU A 51 47.31 -42.62 -15.19
N PRO A 52 46.05 -43.05 -15.38
CA PRO A 52 45.76 -44.36 -15.93
C PRO A 52 45.90 -44.39 -17.46
N ARG A 53 46.52 -45.47 -17.94
CA ARG A 53 46.75 -45.82 -19.34
C ARG A 53 45.45 -46.04 -20.11
N ALA A 54 45.44 -45.61 -21.36
CA ALA A 54 44.47 -46.01 -22.37
C ALA A 54 44.58 -47.51 -22.68
N GLY A 55 43.45 -48.21 -22.58
CA GLY A 55 43.26 -49.60 -22.97
C GLY A 55 42.01 -49.73 -23.81
N SER A 56 42.14 -50.39 -24.96
CA SER A 56 41.19 -50.46 -26.06
C SER A 56 40.20 -51.65 -25.95
N GLN A 57 39.04 -51.45 -26.58
CA GLN A 57 38.06 -52.45 -27.08
C GLN A 57 37.14 -53.15 -26.06
N SER A 58 35.82 -52.96 -26.23
CA SER A 58 34.94 -53.97 -26.83
C SER A 58 33.46 -53.54 -26.74
N SER A 59 32.77 -53.73 -27.86
CA SER A 59 31.37 -53.45 -28.13
C SER A 59 30.39 -54.22 -27.23
N ARG A 60 29.43 -53.51 -26.61
CA ARG A 60 28.07 -54.00 -26.28
C ARG A 60 27.21 -52.77 -25.94
N GLY A 61 26.17 -52.52 -26.74
CA GLY A 61 25.29 -51.35 -26.57
C GLY A 61 24.46 -51.42 -25.28
N PRO A 62 24.15 -50.29 -24.62
CA PRO A 62 23.23 -50.28 -23.51
C PRO A 62 21.83 -49.85 -23.94
N ALA A 63 20.86 -50.53 -23.34
CA ALA A 63 19.43 -50.31 -23.46
C ALA A 63 19.00 -48.88 -23.10
N LEU A 64 17.96 -48.42 -23.77
CA LEU A 64 17.29 -47.13 -23.57
C LEU A 64 16.73 -47.04 -22.13
N VAL A 65 17.47 -46.42 -21.21
CA VAL A 65 16.96 -46.04 -19.89
C VAL A 65 16.09 -44.80 -20.06
N ARG A 66 14.76 -44.94 -19.99
CA ARG A 66 13.86 -43.80 -19.88
C ARG A 66 14.10 -43.09 -18.54
N PRO A 67 14.31 -41.77 -18.50
CA PRO A 67 14.40 -41.05 -17.23
C PRO A 67 13.02 -41.04 -16.55
N ARG A 68 12.99 -41.33 -15.23
CA ARG A 68 11.79 -41.15 -14.40
C ARG A 68 11.39 -39.66 -14.44
N PRO A 69 10.09 -39.33 -14.51
CA PRO A 69 9.68 -37.94 -14.37
C PRO A 69 10.00 -37.48 -12.95
N HIS A 70 10.88 -36.50 -12.82
CA HIS A 70 11.03 -35.73 -11.60
C HIS A 70 9.72 -35.01 -11.36
N THR A 71 8.93 -35.51 -10.41
CA THR A 71 7.76 -34.79 -9.91
C THR A 71 8.29 -33.59 -9.14
N VAL A 72 8.35 -32.43 -9.81
CA VAL A 72 8.52 -31.15 -9.13
C VAL A 72 7.26 -30.94 -8.31
N THR A 73 7.31 -31.30 -7.04
CA THR A 73 6.30 -30.88 -6.07
C THR A 73 6.40 -29.38 -5.94
N HIS A 74 5.54 -28.65 -6.65
CA HIS A 74 5.27 -27.25 -6.33
C HIS A 74 4.80 -27.21 -4.87
N PRO A 75 5.49 -26.47 -3.98
CA PRO A 75 4.96 -26.23 -2.65
C PRO A 75 3.60 -25.57 -2.83
N ARG A 76 2.54 -26.20 -2.33
CA ARG A 76 1.28 -25.48 -2.12
C ARG A 76 1.60 -24.30 -1.21
N PRO A 77 0.92 -23.15 -1.35
CA PRO A 77 0.99 -22.12 -0.33
C PRO A 77 0.27 -22.67 0.91
N GLU A 78 0.99 -23.47 1.70
CA GLU A 78 0.61 -23.71 3.09
C GLU A 78 0.77 -22.37 3.79
N VAL A 79 -0.34 -21.82 4.22
CA VAL A 79 -0.33 -20.70 5.17
C VAL A 79 0.44 -21.20 6.38
N ASP A 80 1.63 -20.64 6.62
CA ASP A 80 2.47 -21.03 7.74
C ASP A 80 1.76 -20.63 9.05
N VAL A 81 1.00 -21.58 9.59
CA VAL A 81 0.26 -21.42 10.84
C VAL A 81 1.21 -21.07 11.98
N ALA A 82 2.47 -21.52 11.94
CA ALA A 82 3.47 -21.16 12.94
C ALA A 82 3.96 -19.71 12.79
N ALA A 83 4.00 -19.16 11.57
CA ALA A 83 4.23 -17.73 11.38
C ALA A 83 3.04 -16.88 11.88
N MET A 84 1.80 -17.34 11.65
CA MET A 84 0.61 -16.66 12.18
C MET A 84 0.55 -16.68 13.71
N VAL A 85 0.78 -17.85 14.33
CA VAL A 85 0.81 -17.99 15.79
C VAL A 85 1.92 -17.13 16.41
N ARG A 86 3.09 -17.04 15.76
CA ARG A 86 4.16 -16.12 16.19
C ARG A 86 3.76 -14.66 16.06
N LEU A 87 3.04 -14.29 15.00
CA LEU A 87 2.54 -12.93 14.80
C LEU A 87 1.55 -12.52 15.90
N PHE A 88 0.59 -13.40 16.24
CA PHE A 88 -0.36 -13.16 17.33
C PHE A 88 0.31 -13.15 18.71
N GLY A 89 1.39 -13.91 18.91
CA GLY A 89 2.17 -13.88 20.16
C GLY A 89 3.05 -12.64 20.33
N TYR A 90 3.29 -11.87 19.26
CA TYR A 90 4.17 -10.70 19.26
C TYR A 90 3.42 -9.38 19.41
N VAL A 91 2.11 -9.39 19.19
CA VAL A 91 1.25 -8.20 19.22
C VAL A 91 0.38 -8.24 20.46
N ASP A 92 0.43 -7.18 21.26
CA ASP A 92 -0.51 -7.00 22.36
C ASP A 92 -1.87 -6.54 21.80
N VAL A 93 -2.75 -7.51 21.57
CA VAL A 93 -4.13 -7.26 21.10
C VAL A 93 -5.04 -6.63 22.15
N THR A 94 -4.58 -6.55 23.42
CA THR A 94 -5.31 -5.90 24.51
C THR A 94 -4.95 -4.42 24.67
N ASP A 95 -3.91 -3.96 23.96
CA ASP A 95 -3.55 -2.55 23.90
C ASP A 95 -4.74 -1.70 23.43
N THR A 96 -5.01 -0.62 24.16
CA THR A 96 -6.12 0.28 23.86
C THR A 96 -5.93 0.94 22.49
N GLY A 97 -4.69 1.28 22.12
CA GLY A 97 -4.37 1.84 20.80
C GLY A 97 -4.72 0.86 19.68
N PHE A 98 -4.32 -0.40 19.83
CA PHE A 98 -4.64 -1.48 18.88
C PHE A 98 -6.16 -1.70 18.74
N ILE A 99 -6.90 -1.78 19.84
CA ILE A 99 -8.36 -1.95 19.83
C ILE A 99 -9.04 -0.76 19.13
N VAL A 100 -8.64 0.47 19.45
CA VAL A 100 -9.18 1.68 18.81
C VAL A 100 -8.88 1.68 17.32
N ALA A 101 -7.68 1.25 16.89
CA ALA A 101 -7.35 1.10 15.48
C ALA A 101 -8.28 0.09 14.79
N VAL A 102 -8.46 -1.11 15.35
CA VAL A 102 -9.38 -2.13 14.81
C VAL A 102 -10.80 -1.60 14.68
N LEU A 103 -11.33 -0.95 15.73
CA LEU A 103 -12.66 -0.35 15.72
C LEU A 103 -12.78 0.75 14.67
N SER A 104 -11.78 1.63 14.55
CA SER A 104 -11.78 2.70 13.53
C SER A 104 -11.74 2.17 12.10
N ILE A 105 -11.04 1.04 11.87
CA ILE A 105 -10.94 0.37 10.58
C ILE A 105 -12.28 -0.25 10.20
N ALA A 106 -12.92 -0.97 11.11
CA ALA A 106 -14.20 -1.64 10.85
C ALA A 106 -15.38 -0.64 10.76
N PHE A 107 -15.35 0.41 11.59
CA PHE A 107 -16.41 1.42 11.64
C PHE A 107 -16.53 2.20 10.34
N ASN A 108 -15.42 2.51 9.68
CA ASN A 108 -15.42 3.29 8.44
C ASN A 108 -16.34 2.67 7.36
N PRO A 109 -16.06 1.44 6.87
CA PRO A 109 -16.91 0.78 5.88
C PRO A 109 -18.33 0.54 6.31
N PHE A 110 -18.52 0.25 7.59
CA PHE A 110 -19.84 0.12 8.15
C PHE A 110 -20.62 1.45 8.06
N PHE A 111 -20.01 2.56 8.46
CA PHE A 111 -20.63 3.88 8.49
C PHE A 111 -21.12 4.31 7.10
N TRP A 112 -20.25 4.32 6.09
CA TRP A 112 -20.67 4.80 4.77
C TRP A 112 -21.67 3.87 4.11
N ASN A 113 -21.59 2.55 4.32
CA ASN A 113 -22.61 1.61 3.82
C ASN A 113 -23.98 1.87 4.42
N VAL A 114 -24.04 2.04 5.75
CA VAL A 114 -25.30 2.27 6.46
C VAL A 114 -25.90 3.61 6.06
N VAL A 115 -25.10 4.68 6.09
CA VAL A 115 -25.57 6.04 5.79
C VAL A 115 -26.00 6.16 4.33
N ALA A 116 -25.23 5.63 3.38
CA ALA A 116 -25.58 5.69 1.96
C ALA A 116 -26.88 4.92 1.67
N ARG A 117 -27.07 3.72 2.26
CA ARG A 117 -28.32 2.97 2.09
C ARG A 117 -29.52 3.66 2.74
N TRP A 118 -29.32 4.23 3.92
CA TRP A 118 -30.35 5.00 4.60
C TRP A 118 -30.77 6.20 3.75
N GLU A 119 -29.80 6.92 3.17
CA GLU A 119 -30.06 8.01 2.24
C GLU A 119 -30.80 7.52 0.98
N HIS A 120 -30.37 6.43 0.37
CA HIS A 120 -31.04 5.89 -0.82
C HIS A 120 -32.54 5.56 -0.55
N LYS A 121 -32.86 5.10 0.66
CA LYS A 121 -34.25 4.78 1.04
C LYS A 121 -35.08 6.00 1.44
N THR A 122 -34.50 6.95 2.17
CA THR A 122 -35.25 8.03 2.83
C THR A 122 -35.11 9.38 2.16
N ARG A 123 -34.01 9.60 1.42
CA ARG A 123 -33.62 10.90 0.86
C ARG A 123 -33.48 12.00 1.90
N ALA A 124 -33.30 11.63 3.18
CA ALA A 124 -33.29 12.54 4.30
C ALA A 124 -32.13 13.53 4.24
N LEU A 125 -30.90 13.08 3.92
CA LEU A 125 -29.76 13.98 3.77
C LEU A 125 -29.96 14.93 2.59
N SER A 126 -30.40 14.41 1.45
CA SER A 126 -30.72 15.26 0.29
C SER A 126 -31.75 16.34 0.63
N GLN A 127 -32.75 16.03 1.45
CA GLN A 127 -33.77 16.99 1.90
C GLN A 127 -33.19 18.01 2.89
N THR A 128 -32.41 17.57 3.88
CA THR A 128 -31.80 18.46 4.88
C THR A 128 -30.81 19.44 4.24
N PHE A 129 -30.01 18.99 3.28
CA PHE A 129 -29.06 19.85 2.56
C PHE A 129 -29.66 20.56 1.34
N GLY A 130 -30.94 20.34 1.03
CA GLY A 130 -31.66 20.92 -0.11
C GLY A 130 -31.19 20.43 -1.49
N SER A 131 -30.15 19.59 -1.57
CA SER A 131 -29.63 19.05 -2.82
C SER A 131 -28.90 17.72 -2.60
N PRO A 132 -29.15 16.68 -3.44
CA PRO A 132 -28.42 15.42 -3.37
C PRO A 132 -26.91 15.57 -3.59
N ARG A 133 -26.48 16.53 -4.42
CA ARG A 133 -25.05 16.80 -4.63
C ARG A 133 -24.42 17.36 -3.37
N ALA A 134 -25.01 18.40 -2.77
CA ALA A 134 -24.50 18.99 -1.54
C ALA A 134 -24.40 17.97 -0.40
N ALA A 135 -25.43 17.12 -0.26
CA ALA A 135 -25.44 16.02 0.71
C ALA A 135 -24.33 14.98 0.44
N CYS A 136 -24.10 14.59 -0.82
CA CYS A 136 -23.02 13.70 -1.22
C CYS A 136 -21.63 14.30 -0.94
N TYR A 137 -21.42 15.59 -1.22
CA TYR A 137 -20.17 16.29 -0.88
C TYR A 137 -19.93 16.35 0.63
N CYS A 138 -20.98 16.63 1.42
CA CYS A 138 -20.89 16.62 2.87
C CYS A 138 -20.54 15.22 3.40
N LEU A 139 -21.22 14.17 2.92
CA LEU A 139 -20.90 12.80 3.29
C LEU A 139 -19.46 12.43 2.91
N GLY A 140 -19.01 12.79 1.71
CA GLY A 140 -17.63 12.57 1.26
C GLY A 140 -16.61 13.27 2.15
N ALA A 141 -16.86 14.49 2.58
CA ALA A 141 -16.01 15.20 3.53
C ALA A 141 -15.92 14.47 4.89
N VAL A 142 -17.05 13.96 5.41
CA VAL A 142 -17.07 13.16 6.64
C VAL A 142 -16.28 11.86 6.46
N ILE A 143 -16.46 11.15 5.34
CA ILE A 143 -15.70 9.92 5.04
C ILE A 143 -14.20 10.21 4.98
N LEU A 144 -13.78 11.31 4.35
CA LEU A 144 -12.38 11.72 4.31
C LEU A 144 -11.82 11.97 5.72
N LEU A 145 -12.56 12.67 6.58
CA LEU A 145 -12.16 12.90 7.97
C LEU A 145 -12.04 11.58 8.75
N LEU A 146 -13.01 10.68 8.60
CA LEU A 146 -12.96 9.35 9.21
C LEU A 146 -11.76 8.54 8.70
N ASN A 147 -11.40 8.65 7.41
CA ASN A 147 -10.21 8.01 6.85
C ASN A 147 -8.91 8.58 7.43
N CYS A 148 -8.85 9.89 7.73
CA CYS A 148 -7.73 10.50 8.44
C CYS A 148 -7.62 9.95 9.87
N VAL A 149 -8.74 9.89 10.61
CA VAL A 149 -8.77 9.34 11.97
C VAL A 149 -8.31 7.88 11.96
N ARG A 150 -8.84 7.05 11.06
CA ARG A 150 -8.42 5.65 10.91
C ARG A 150 -6.93 5.52 10.65
N SER A 151 -6.38 6.31 9.72
CA SER A 151 -4.95 6.28 9.39
C SER A 151 -4.08 6.72 10.58
N HIS A 152 -4.55 7.70 11.36
CA HIS A 152 -3.90 8.10 12.59
C HIS A 152 -3.90 6.99 13.64
N CYS A 153 -5.07 6.40 13.95
CA CYS A 153 -5.18 5.29 14.89
C CYS A 153 -4.33 4.08 14.47
N PHE A 154 -4.34 3.73 13.18
CA PHE A 154 -3.48 2.69 12.62
C PHE A 154 -1.99 2.98 12.88
N THR A 155 -1.58 4.23 12.63
CA THR A 155 -0.18 4.66 12.82
C THR A 155 0.24 4.61 14.28
N GLU A 156 -0.59 5.13 15.18
CA GLU A 156 -0.30 5.14 16.61
C GLU A 156 -0.26 3.71 17.18
N ALA A 157 -1.18 2.84 16.77
CA ALA A 157 -1.18 1.43 17.16
C ALA A 157 0.06 0.66 16.69
N MET A 158 0.64 0.98 15.52
CA MET A 158 1.91 0.35 15.13
C MET A 158 3.09 0.88 15.94
N LYS A 159 3.09 2.18 16.29
CA LYS A 159 4.17 2.80 17.06
C LYS A 159 4.21 2.30 18.50
N SER A 160 3.05 1.98 19.08
CA SER A 160 2.96 1.44 20.44
C SER A 160 3.41 -0.02 20.55
N GLN A 161 3.60 -0.71 19.42
CA GLN A 161 3.83 -2.15 19.38
C GLN A 161 5.28 -2.51 18.99
N PRO A 162 5.80 -3.67 19.42
CA PRO A 162 7.14 -4.12 19.06
C PRO A 162 7.33 -4.30 17.55
N LYS A 163 8.54 -4.00 17.06
CA LYS A 163 8.96 -4.26 15.67
C LYS A 163 9.62 -5.63 15.55
N LEU A 164 9.57 -6.21 14.34
CA LEU A 164 10.37 -7.38 13.99
C LEU A 164 11.76 -6.94 13.52
N GLU A 165 12.77 -7.08 14.38
CA GLU A 165 14.15 -6.67 14.07
C GLU A 165 14.69 -7.33 12.80
N GLY A 166 14.33 -8.60 12.54
CA GLY A 166 14.75 -9.31 11.31
C GLY A 166 14.18 -8.71 10.01
N TRP A 167 13.17 -7.85 10.11
CA TRP A 167 12.58 -7.15 8.97
C TRP A 167 13.07 -5.71 8.83
N ASP A 168 13.83 -5.20 9.81
CA ASP A 168 14.40 -3.86 9.79
C ASP A 168 15.64 -3.81 8.89
N CYS A 169 15.42 -4.12 7.60
CA CYS A 169 16.44 -4.07 6.57
C CYS A 169 15.93 -3.31 5.33
N HIS A 170 16.88 -2.78 4.56
CA HIS A 170 16.59 -1.98 3.38
C HIS A 170 15.67 -2.69 2.37
N TRP A 171 15.78 -4.01 2.22
CA TRP A 171 14.94 -4.79 1.31
C TRP A 171 13.46 -4.76 1.71
N THR A 172 13.13 -4.90 2.99
CA THR A 172 11.75 -4.80 3.48
C THR A 172 11.20 -3.40 3.27
N TYR A 173 12.00 -2.38 3.59
CA TYR A 173 11.61 -0.98 3.42
C TYR A 173 11.29 -0.66 1.95
N TYR A 174 12.18 -1.00 1.02
CA TYR A 174 11.96 -0.75 -0.41
C TYR A 174 10.81 -1.58 -0.98
N SER A 175 10.61 -2.81 -0.50
CA SER A 175 9.44 -3.61 -0.87
C SER A 175 8.14 -2.93 -0.40
N GLY A 176 8.11 -2.44 0.84
CA GLY A 176 6.98 -1.69 1.37
C GLY A 176 6.71 -0.38 0.61
N LEU A 177 7.76 0.34 0.22
CA LEU A 177 7.66 1.55 -0.60
C LEU A 177 7.08 1.24 -2.00
N ALA A 178 7.56 0.17 -2.65
CA ALA A 178 7.06 -0.25 -3.95
C ALA A 178 5.57 -0.64 -3.89
N ILE A 179 5.19 -1.42 -2.87
CA ILE A 179 3.78 -1.81 -2.64
C ILE A 179 2.91 -0.57 -2.38
N SER A 180 3.39 0.39 -1.59
CA SER A 180 2.68 1.65 -1.32
C SER A 180 2.50 2.50 -2.57
N ALA A 181 3.51 2.54 -3.45
CA ALA A 181 3.44 3.26 -4.72
C ALA A 181 2.39 2.65 -5.66
N VAL A 182 2.37 1.31 -5.78
CA VAL A 182 1.34 0.60 -6.56
C VAL A 182 -0.05 0.84 -5.97
N GLY A 183 -0.19 0.77 -4.65
CA GLY A 183 -1.46 1.07 -3.99
C GLY A 183 -1.94 2.50 -4.24
N THR A 184 -1.03 3.47 -4.17
CA THR A 184 -1.32 4.89 -4.45
C THR A 184 -1.73 5.11 -5.90
N LEU A 185 -1.08 4.41 -6.84
CA LEU A 185 -1.46 4.44 -8.26
C LEU A 185 -2.91 3.95 -8.44
N PHE A 186 -3.28 2.81 -7.86
CA PHE A 186 -4.65 2.31 -7.96
C PHE A 186 -5.67 3.25 -7.30
N VAL A 187 -5.40 3.78 -6.11
CA VAL A 187 -6.32 4.72 -5.44
C VAL A 187 -6.50 5.99 -6.28
N THR A 188 -5.40 6.60 -6.72
CA THR A 188 -5.43 7.87 -7.44
C THR A 188 -6.08 7.71 -8.81
N SER A 189 -5.71 6.69 -9.58
CA SER A 189 -6.32 6.44 -10.88
C SER A 189 -7.80 6.07 -10.76
N SER A 190 -8.20 5.33 -9.72
CA SER A 190 -9.63 5.08 -9.45
C SER A 190 -10.40 6.37 -9.17
N PHE A 191 -9.83 7.24 -8.32
CA PHE A 191 -10.44 8.51 -7.97
C PHE A 191 -10.57 9.44 -9.19
N LEU A 192 -9.55 9.49 -10.04
CA LEU A 192 -9.59 10.29 -11.26
C LEU A 192 -10.65 9.78 -12.25
N ALA A 193 -10.83 8.46 -12.34
CA ALA A 193 -11.82 7.87 -13.25
C ALA A 193 -13.26 7.98 -12.75
N LEU A 194 -13.50 7.84 -11.44
CA LEU A 194 -14.83 7.96 -10.83
C LEU A 194 -15.23 9.40 -10.50
N GLY A 195 -14.25 10.27 -10.29
CA GLY A 195 -14.44 11.58 -9.69
C GLY A 195 -14.89 11.51 -8.22
N PHE A 196 -15.16 12.69 -7.64
CA PHE A 196 -15.55 12.80 -6.23
C PHE A 196 -16.86 12.07 -5.93
N THR A 197 -17.93 12.36 -6.69
CA THR A 197 -19.25 11.75 -6.44
C THR A 197 -19.26 10.26 -6.71
N GLY A 198 -18.54 9.77 -7.74
CA GLY A 198 -18.44 8.33 -7.99
C GLY A 198 -17.66 7.60 -6.89
N THR A 199 -16.70 8.27 -6.26
CA THR A 199 -15.94 7.71 -5.13
C THR A 199 -16.76 7.68 -3.84
N PHE A 200 -17.50 8.75 -3.54
CA PHE A 200 -18.21 8.90 -2.26
C PHE A 200 -19.71 8.56 -2.36
N LEU A 201 -20.01 7.42 -3.00
CA LEU A 201 -21.34 6.79 -3.04
C LEU A 201 -22.46 7.66 -3.65
N GLY A 202 -22.12 8.49 -4.64
CA GLY A 202 -23.07 9.39 -5.30
C GLY A 202 -24.23 8.66 -5.98
N ASP A 203 -24.07 7.40 -6.36
CA ASP A 203 -25.13 6.53 -6.88
C ASP A 203 -26.28 6.35 -5.88
N TYR A 204 -26.00 6.30 -4.57
CA TYR A 204 -27.01 6.24 -3.51
C TYR A 204 -27.79 7.56 -3.38
N PHE A 205 -27.16 8.67 -3.73
CA PHE A 205 -27.78 10.00 -3.87
C PHE A 205 -28.47 10.19 -5.22
N GLY A 206 -28.47 9.18 -6.11
CA GLY A 206 -29.06 9.25 -7.45
C GLY A 206 -28.21 10.01 -8.46
N ILE A 207 -26.94 10.28 -8.14
CA ILE A 207 -25.95 10.89 -9.03
C ILE A 207 -25.25 9.76 -9.79
N LEU A 208 -25.90 9.26 -10.83
CA LEU A 208 -25.43 8.09 -11.58
C LEU A 208 -24.53 8.51 -12.74
N MET A 209 -23.38 7.84 -12.86
CA MET A 209 -22.57 7.91 -14.07
C MET A 209 -23.35 7.31 -15.25
N GLU A 210 -23.04 7.74 -16.48
CA GLU A 210 -23.68 7.24 -17.69
C GLU A 210 -23.55 5.72 -17.80
N GLU A 211 -22.30 5.25 -17.66
CA GLU A 211 -21.91 3.85 -17.63
C GLU A 211 -20.94 3.57 -16.47
N LYS A 212 -20.74 2.28 -16.16
CA LYS A 212 -19.71 1.87 -15.22
C LYS A 212 -18.33 2.06 -15.86
N VAL A 213 -17.39 2.60 -15.10
CA VAL A 213 -16.00 2.76 -15.55
C VAL A 213 -15.36 1.39 -15.77
N THR A 214 -14.87 1.15 -16.98
CA THR A 214 -14.17 -0.10 -17.37
C THR A 214 -12.71 0.14 -17.76
N SER A 215 -12.27 1.39 -17.83
CA SER A 215 -10.88 1.77 -18.10
C SER A 215 -9.99 1.50 -16.89
N PHE A 216 -8.67 1.61 -17.07
CA PHE A 216 -7.71 1.48 -15.97
C PHE A 216 -8.09 2.40 -14.79
N PRO A 217 -8.06 1.92 -13.53
CA PRO A 217 -7.59 0.60 -13.08
C PRO A 217 -8.65 -0.51 -13.05
N PHE A 218 -9.92 -0.21 -13.37
CA PHE A 218 -11.04 -1.16 -13.35
C PHE A 218 -10.95 -2.24 -14.43
N SER A 219 -10.16 -2.03 -15.49
CA SER A 219 -9.87 -3.07 -16.49
C SER A 219 -8.97 -4.20 -15.98
N ILE A 220 -8.24 -3.98 -14.89
CA ILE A 220 -7.24 -4.92 -14.36
C ILE A 220 -7.78 -5.67 -13.15
N LEU A 221 -8.55 -4.98 -12.30
CA LEU A 221 -8.99 -5.55 -11.03
C LEU A 221 -10.32 -4.92 -10.58
N ASP A 222 -11.14 -5.73 -9.92
CA ASP A 222 -12.40 -5.26 -9.35
C ASP A 222 -12.14 -4.44 -8.09
N ASN A 223 -12.85 -3.32 -7.93
CA ASN A 223 -12.77 -2.46 -6.75
C ASN A 223 -11.34 -1.95 -6.43
N PRO A 224 -10.64 -1.32 -7.40
CA PRO A 224 -9.23 -0.93 -7.30
C PRO A 224 -8.87 0.01 -6.16
N MET A 225 -9.79 0.85 -5.74
CA MET A 225 -9.57 1.73 -4.60
C MET A 225 -9.41 0.97 -3.27
N TYR A 226 -10.19 -0.10 -3.08
CA TYR A 226 -10.15 -0.91 -1.86
C TYR A 226 -8.84 -1.72 -1.76
N TRP A 227 -8.45 -2.38 -2.85
CA TRP A 227 -7.17 -3.09 -2.92
C TRP A 227 -5.97 -2.14 -2.86
N GLY A 228 -6.06 -1.00 -3.55
CA GLY A 228 -5.02 0.03 -3.50
C GLY A 228 -4.81 0.57 -2.09
N SER A 229 -5.89 0.89 -1.36
CA SER A 229 -5.81 1.32 0.03
C SER A 229 -5.26 0.24 0.95
N THR A 230 -5.62 -1.03 0.73
CA THR A 230 -5.06 -2.17 1.48
C THR A 230 -3.54 -2.30 1.23
N ALA A 231 -3.10 -2.14 -0.02
CA ALA A 231 -1.70 -2.17 -0.39
C ALA A 231 -0.92 -1.01 0.26
N ILE A 232 -1.49 0.19 0.37
CA ILE A 232 -0.86 1.31 1.10
C ILE A 232 -0.61 0.94 2.57
N TYR A 233 -1.61 0.39 3.28
CA TYR A 233 -1.42 -0.03 4.68
C TYR A 233 -0.43 -1.19 4.81
N LEU A 234 -0.44 -2.15 3.88
CA LEU A 234 0.54 -3.23 3.83
C LEU A 234 1.96 -2.69 3.67
N GLY A 235 2.16 -1.82 2.68
CA GLY A 235 3.47 -1.24 2.39
C GLY A 235 3.98 -0.40 3.56
N TRP A 236 3.10 0.38 4.20
CA TRP A 236 3.42 1.14 5.40
C TRP A 236 3.81 0.23 6.58
N SER A 237 3.10 -0.89 6.78
CA SER A 237 3.43 -1.88 7.81
C SER A 237 4.81 -2.51 7.60
N LEU A 238 5.17 -2.79 6.34
CA LEU A 238 6.47 -3.33 5.97
C LEU A 238 7.59 -2.30 6.17
N MET A 239 7.38 -1.04 5.76
CA MET A 239 8.33 0.05 5.98
C MET A 239 8.63 0.28 7.46
N HIS A 240 7.67 -0.01 8.34
CA HIS A 240 7.82 0.09 9.79
C HIS A 240 8.22 -1.24 10.48
N ALA A 241 8.45 -2.31 9.72
CA ALA A 241 8.71 -3.66 10.23
C ALA A 241 7.72 -4.08 11.34
N SER A 242 6.43 -3.77 11.16
CA SER A 242 5.41 -3.85 12.21
C SER A 242 4.48 -5.06 12.06
N PRO A 243 4.59 -6.07 12.96
CA PRO A 243 3.60 -7.14 13.13
C PRO A 243 2.17 -6.65 13.32
N ALA A 244 2.00 -5.66 14.20
CA ALA A 244 0.70 -5.07 14.48
C ALA A 244 0.11 -4.43 13.22
N GLY A 245 0.95 -3.74 12.44
CA GLY A 245 0.56 -3.19 11.14
C GLY A 245 0.05 -4.26 10.17
N LEU A 246 0.70 -5.43 10.11
CA LEU A 246 0.23 -6.53 9.28
C LEU A 246 -1.13 -7.07 9.72
N LEU A 247 -1.34 -7.26 11.03
CA LEU A 247 -2.63 -7.68 11.56
C LEU A 247 -3.71 -6.64 11.25
N LEU A 248 -3.44 -5.35 11.48
CA LEU A 248 -4.36 -4.27 11.16
C LEU A 248 -4.63 -4.20 9.65
N THR A 249 -3.64 -4.45 8.80
CA THR A 249 -3.80 -4.53 7.34
C THR A 249 -4.73 -5.69 6.96
N ALA A 250 -4.61 -6.84 7.61
CA ALA A 250 -5.55 -7.95 7.41
C ALA A 250 -6.98 -7.55 7.82
N VAL A 251 -7.14 -6.82 8.93
CA VAL A 251 -8.43 -6.26 9.35
C VAL A 251 -8.98 -5.28 8.30
N VAL A 252 -8.15 -4.43 7.69
CA VAL A 252 -8.54 -3.56 6.57
C VAL A 252 -9.07 -4.40 5.40
N ALA A 253 -8.30 -5.41 4.97
CA ALA A 253 -8.68 -6.28 3.84
C ALA A 253 -10.01 -7.00 4.08
N ILE A 254 -10.21 -7.54 5.29
CA ILE A 254 -11.47 -8.20 5.68
C ILE A 254 -12.62 -7.19 5.69
N SER A 255 -12.43 -6.03 6.30
CA SER A 255 -13.47 -5.00 6.42
C SER A 255 -13.91 -4.49 5.04
N TYR A 256 -12.97 -4.29 4.13
CA TYR A 256 -13.26 -3.91 2.75
C TYR A 256 -13.91 -5.03 1.95
N THR A 257 -13.50 -6.29 2.13
CA THR A 257 -14.16 -7.43 1.47
C THR A 257 -15.63 -7.50 1.89
N ILE A 258 -15.90 -7.35 3.19
CA ILE A 258 -17.27 -7.32 3.71
C ILE A 258 -18.03 -6.13 3.11
N ALA A 259 -17.44 -4.93 3.07
CA ALA A 259 -18.07 -3.75 2.47
C ALA A 259 -18.47 -4.00 1.01
N VAL A 260 -17.54 -4.52 0.20
CA VAL A 260 -17.77 -4.83 -1.22
C VAL A 260 -18.86 -5.89 -1.41
N LEU A 261 -18.93 -6.91 -0.55
CA LEU A 261 -20.00 -7.92 -0.61
C LEU A 261 -21.39 -7.32 -0.44
N TYR A 262 -21.51 -6.26 0.37
CA TYR A 262 -22.77 -5.52 0.50
C TYR A 262 -22.97 -4.55 -0.67
N GLU A 263 -21.96 -3.73 -1.00
CA GLU A 263 -22.05 -2.66 -2.01
C GLU A 263 -22.31 -3.20 -3.42
N GLY A 264 -21.58 -4.23 -3.85
CA GLY A 264 -21.59 -4.74 -5.22
C GLY A 264 -22.99 -5.03 -5.77
N PRO A 265 -23.76 -5.95 -5.15
CA PRO A 265 -25.11 -6.28 -5.60
C PRO A 265 -26.07 -5.09 -5.59
N PHE A 266 -25.88 -4.15 -4.67
CA PHE A 266 -26.75 -2.99 -4.53
C PHE A 266 -26.49 -1.95 -5.63
N THR A 267 -25.23 -1.62 -5.88
CA THR A 267 -24.85 -0.71 -6.98
C THR A 267 -25.22 -1.31 -8.33
N GLU A 268 -25.04 -2.61 -8.53
CA GLU A 268 -25.53 -3.29 -9.74
C GLU A 268 -27.03 -3.12 -9.96
N GLU A 269 -27.82 -3.26 -8.89
CA GLU A 269 -29.27 -3.09 -8.97
C GLU A 269 -29.68 -1.67 -9.36
N ILE A 270 -29.00 -0.66 -8.81
CA ILE A 270 -29.27 0.75 -9.16
C ILE A 270 -29.05 0.98 -10.66
N TYR A 271 -27.91 0.53 -11.19
CA TYR A 271 -27.58 0.70 -12.61
C TYR A 271 -28.50 -0.14 -13.52
N ARG A 272 -28.91 -1.34 -13.09
CA ARG A 272 -29.88 -2.17 -13.82
C ARG A 272 -31.25 -1.48 -13.93
N ARG A 273 -31.72 -0.83 -12.86
CA ARG A 273 -32.98 -0.07 -12.87
C ARG A 273 -32.91 1.14 -13.79
N LYS A 274 -31.78 1.87 -13.79
CA LYS A 274 -31.54 2.99 -14.70
C LYS A 274 -31.70 2.55 -16.16
N GLN A 275 -31.06 1.46 -16.56
CA GLN A 275 -31.14 0.94 -17.93
C GLN A 275 -32.57 0.54 -18.34
N LYS A 276 -33.33 -0.07 -17.43
CA LYS A 276 -34.75 -0.41 -17.67
C LYS A 276 -35.62 0.84 -17.82
N GLY A 277 -35.41 1.85 -16.98
CA GLY A 277 -36.15 3.11 -17.03
C GLY A 277 -35.90 3.91 -18.32
N VAL A 278 -34.69 3.83 -18.88
CA VAL A 278 -34.36 4.44 -20.18
C VAL A 278 -35.02 3.69 -21.35
N LYS A 279 -35.09 2.35 -21.30
CA LYS A 279 -35.77 1.56 -22.35
C LYS A 279 -37.30 1.68 -22.37
N SER A 280 -37.89 2.15 -21.28
CA SER A 280 -39.34 2.32 -21.14
C SER A 280 -39.84 3.73 -21.49
N LYS A 281 -38.93 4.66 -21.79
CA LYS A 281 -39.23 6.02 -22.26
C LYS A 281 -38.94 6.10 -23.75
#